data_AF-A0A0E3L6J8-F1
#
_entry.id   AF-A0A0E3L6J8-F1
#
_cell.length_a   1.000
_cell.length_b   1.000
_cell.length_c   1.000
_cell.angle_alpha   90.00
_cell.angle_beta   90.00
_cell.angle_gamma   90.00
#
_symmetry.space_group_name_H-M   'P 1'
#
loop_
_entity.id
_entity.type
_entity.pdbx_description
1 polymer ?
#
loop_
_entity_poly.entity_id
_entity_poly.type
_entity_poly.pdbx_seq_one_letter_code
_entity_poly.pdbx_strand_id
1 'polypeptide(L)'
;MGIFSKSASSELKAFLETEDLDDLVKARERVQHLDENDIKKIRSILEKWDKPQEVSNLLFHPSLIPEDIRFSSLLKGLEERDNLYYLLASIAGLQGMEEEFSEEEKIIIKEHLISALEITGGVLAARASVTIVGFLSIGDANRMFKFLSHPEEVVRLNILSWLIETLEETDVETFALMLQSSEVPEDIQADTIEKFREHLRKKESGETDFSTMPLYAYIPNLNEVLKRA
;
A
#
# COMPACT_ATOMS: atom_id res chain seq x y z
N MET A 1 -17.22 -8.20 -45.55
CA MET A 1 -15.87 -8.06 -44.94
C MET A 1 -16.02 -8.27 -43.45
N GLY A 2 -15.45 -9.34 -42.92
CA GLY A 2 -15.63 -9.76 -41.53
C GLY A 2 -14.91 -8.82 -40.58
N ILE A 3 -15.67 -8.18 -39.68
CA ILE A 3 -15.13 -7.47 -38.53
C ILE A 3 -14.74 -8.56 -37.53
N PHE A 4 -13.51 -9.05 -37.62
CA PHE A 4 -12.95 -9.87 -36.55
C PHE A 4 -12.83 -8.97 -35.33
N SER A 5 -13.78 -9.11 -34.41
CA SER A 5 -13.59 -8.77 -33.00
C SER A 5 -12.31 -9.50 -32.54
N LYS A 6 -11.19 -8.78 -32.50
CA LYS A 6 -9.95 -9.34 -31.98
C LYS A 6 -10.13 -9.45 -30.46
N SER A 7 -9.99 -10.67 -29.95
CA SER A 7 -9.91 -10.92 -28.51
C SER A 7 -8.69 -10.20 -27.92
N ALA A 8 -8.70 -10.00 -26.61
CA ALA A 8 -7.52 -9.55 -25.86
C ALA A 8 -6.28 -10.39 -26.22
N SER A 9 -5.11 -9.78 -26.09
CA SER A 9 -3.81 -10.41 -26.29
C SER A 9 -3.65 -11.63 -25.39
N SER A 10 -2.87 -12.61 -25.85
CA SER A 10 -2.53 -13.80 -25.07
C SER A 10 -1.82 -13.44 -23.77
N GLU A 11 -1.01 -12.38 -23.80
CA GLU A 11 -0.23 -11.85 -22.71
C GLU A 11 -1.13 -11.24 -21.64
N LEU A 12 -2.06 -10.37 -22.01
CA LEU A 12 -3.05 -9.83 -21.06
C LEU A 12 -3.91 -10.95 -20.48
N LYS A 13 -4.34 -11.90 -21.32
CA LYS A 13 -5.15 -13.04 -20.82
C LYS A 13 -4.38 -13.85 -19.78
N ALA A 14 -3.12 -14.19 -20.05
CA ALA A 14 -2.28 -14.92 -19.11
C ALA A 14 -2.11 -14.15 -17.79
N PHE A 15 -1.86 -12.83 -17.87
CA PHE A 15 -1.80 -11.97 -16.69
C PHE A 15 -3.10 -11.99 -15.87
N LEU A 16 -4.26 -11.83 -16.51
CA LEU A 16 -5.56 -11.78 -15.83
C LEU A 16 -5.94 -13.11 -15.16
N GLU A 17 -5.50 -14.24 -15.70
CA GLU A 17 -5.82 -15.59 -15.21
C GLU A 17 -4.78 -16.14 -14.22
N THR A 18 -3.66 -15.44 -13.99
CA THR A 18 -2.60 -15.91 -13.10
C THR A 18 -3.05 -15.87 -11.64
N GLU A 19 -2.95 -17.00 -10.94
CA GLU A 19 -3.38 -17.15 -9.54
C GLU A 19 -2.26 -16.98 -8.52
N ASP A 20 -1.01 -17.20 -8.93
CA ASP A 20 0.18 -17.10 -8.10
C ASP A 20 0.84 -15.73 -8.26
N LEU A 21 1.06 -15.01 -7.15
CA LEU A 21 1.58 -13.64 -7.18
C LEU A 21 3.03 -13.54 -7.69
N ASP A 22 3.87 -14.56 -7.48
CA ASP A 22 5.24 -14.55 -8.00
C ASP A 22 5.25 -14.70 -9.53
N ASP A 23 4.34 -15.53 -10.06
CA ASP A 23 4.12 -15.64 -11.50
C ASP A 23 3.37 -14.43 -12.08
N LEU A 24 2.53 -13.75 -11.29
CA LEU A 24 1.82 -12.55 -11.70
C LEU A 24 2.80 -11.43 -12.07
N VAL A 25 3.85 -11.24 -11.27
CA VAL A 25 4.92 -10.27 -11.58
C VAL A 25 5.57 -10.58 -12.93
N LYS A 26 5.89 -11.85 -13.18
CA LYS A 26 6.47 -12.29 -14.48
C LYS A 26 5.48 -12.12 -15.63
N ALA A 27 4.19 -12.38 -15.40
CA ALA A 27 3.16 -12.20 -16.40
C ALA A 27 2.98 -10.72 -16.73
N ARG A 28 3.05 -9.83 -15.73
CA ARG A 28 3.00 -8.38 -15.90
C ARG A 28 4.11 -7.86 -16.80
N GLU A 29 5.34 -8.35 -16.65
CA GLU A 29 6.50 -7.96 -17.47
C GLU A 29 6.33 -8.31 -18.95
N ARG A 30 5.55 -9.35 -19.27
CA ARG A 30 5.25 -9.75 -20.66
C ARG A 30 4.21 -8.83 -21.31
N VAL A 31 3.38 -8.16 -20.53
CA VAL A 31 2.42 -7.16 -21.01
C VAL A 31 3.15 -5.84 -21.25
N GLN A 32 3.90 -5.77 -22.36
CA GLN A 32 4.71 -4.59 -22.69
C GLN A 32 3.87 -3.44 -23.25
N HIS A 33 2.85 -3.76 -24.06
CA HIS A 33 2.00 -2.79 -24.73
C HIS A 33 0.56 -3.28 -24.72
N LEU A 34 -0.38 -2.40 -24.38
CA LEU A 34 -1.82 -2.68 -24.44
C LEU A 34 -2.36 -2.11 -25.75
N ASP A 35 -3.07 -2.94 -26.52
CA ASP A 35 -3.82 -2.46 -27.67
C ASP A 35 -5.24 -1.99 -27.28
N GLU A 36 -6.02 -1.49 -28.25
CA GLU A 36 -7.38 -1.03 -27.97
C GLU A 36 -8.32 -2.13 -27.46
N ASN A 37 -8.11 -3.40 -27.85
CA ASN A 37 -8.94 -4.51 -27.39
C ASN A 37 -8.59 -4.89 -25.97
N ASP A 38 -7.31 -4.84 -25.61
CA ASP A 38 -6.80 -5.02 -24.26
C ASP A 38 -7.38 -3.94 -23.33
N ILE A 39 -7.33 -2.67 -23.74
CA ILE A 39 -7.92 -1.56 -22.98
C ILE A 39 -9.43 -1.77 -22.80
N LYS A 40 -10.16 -2.14 -23.87
CA LYS A 40 -11.60 -2.44 -23.77
C LYS A 40 -11.88 -3.60 -22.82
N LYS A 41 -11.03 -4.63 -22.82
CA LYS A 41 -11.14 -5.79 -21.94
C LYS A 41 -10.93 -5.40 -20.47
N ILE A 42 -9.88 -4.63 -20.17
CA ILE A 42 -9.59 -4.13 -18.82
C ILE A 42 -10.77 -3.29 -18.30
N ARG A 43 -11.26 -2.34 -19.10
CA ARG A 43 -12.44 -1.54 -18.74
C ARG A 43 -13.65 -2.41 -18.43
N SER A 44 -13.93 -3.40 -19.28
CA SER A 44 -15.07 -4.30 -19.06
C SER A 44 -14.94 -5.14 -17.78
N ILE A 45 -13.73 -5.52 -17.39
CA ILE A 45 -13.48 -6.25 -16.13
C ILE A 45 -13.75 -5.36 -14.93
N LEU A 46 -13.20 -4.13 -14.94
CA LEU A 46 -13.34 -3.18 -13.84
C LEU A 46 -14.77 -2.59 -13.74
N GLU A 47 -15.49 -2.52 -14.85
CA GLU A 47 -16.90 -2.13 -14.84
C GLU A 47 -17.77 -3.22 -14.20
N LYS A 48 -17.57 -4.49 -14.59
CA LYS A 48 -18.37 -5.62 -14.08
C LYS A 48 -18.03 -6.00 -12.65
N TRP A 49 -16.74 -5.95 -12.29
CA TRP A 49 -16.24 -6.22 -10.95
C TRP A 49 -16.60 -7.61 -10.38
N ASP A 50 -16.92 -8.57 -11.25
CA ASP A 50 -17.52 -9.87 -10.93
C ASP A 50 -16.52 -11.04 -10.95
N LYS A 51 -15.25 -10.75 -11.25
CA LYS A 51 -14.18 -11.73 -11.38
C LYS A 51 -13.03 -11.44 -10.42
N PRO A 52 -13.04 -12.06 -9.23
CA PRO A 52 -12.07 -11.77 -8.19
C PRO A 52 -10.61 -11.82 -8.62
N GLN A 53 -10.20 -12.85 -9.35
CA GLN A 53 -8.80 -12.96 -9.81
C GLN A 53 -8.44 -11.84 -10.80
N GLU A 54 -9.24 -11.65 -11.85
CA GLU A 54 -8.95 -10.65 -12.91
C GLU A 54 -8.93 -9.23 -12.34
N VAL A 55 -9.88 -8.89 -11.46
CA VAL A 55 -9.94 -7.59 -10.78
C VAL A 55 -8.74 -7.39 -9.86
N SER A 56 -8.43 -8.37 -9.01
CA SER A 56 -7.32 -8.25 -8.06
C SER A 56 -5.97 -8.12 -8.76
N ASN A 57 -5.74 -8.86 -9.84
CA ASN A 57 -4.51 -8.75 -10.62
C ASN A 57 -4.33 -7.33 -11.17
N LEU A 58 -5.41 -6.73 -11.70
CA LEU A 58 -5.39 -5.34 -12.15
C LEU A 58 -5.14 -4.36 -11.00
N LEU A 59 -5.72 -4.58 -9.83
CA LEU A 59 -5.52 -3.75 -8.65
C LEU A 59 -4.10 -3.88 -8.06
N PHE A 60 -3.44 -5.05 -8.17
CA PHE A 60 -2.03 -5.22 -7.83
C PHE A 60 -1.09 -4.55 -8.82
N HIS A 61 -1.49 -4.41 -10.09
CA HIS A 61 -0.71 -3.76 -11.15
C HIS A 61 -1.48 -2.65 -11.86
N PRO A 62 -1.84 -1.58 -11.13
CA PRO A 62 -2.69 -0.50 -11.62
C PRO A 62 -2.09 0.33 -12.77
N SER A 63 -0.78 0.21 -13.03
CA SER A 63 -0.15 0.77 -14.24
C SER A 63 -0.73 0.22 -15.55
N LEU A 64 -1.39 -0.95 -15.53
CA LEU A 64 -2.15 -1.48 -16.67
C LEU A 64 -3.55 -0.86 -16.81
N ILE A 65 -4.07 -0.25 -15.75
CA ILE A 65 -5.40 0.37 -15.77
C ILE A 65 -5.29 1.70 -16.52
N PRO A 66 -6.19 1.97 -17.49
CA PRO A 66 -6.24 3.26 -18.17
C PRO A 66 -6.36 4.40 -17.17
N GLU A 67 -5.54 5.44 -17.37
CA GLU A 67 -5.36 6.56 -16.43
C GLU A 67 -6.69 7.20 -16.01
N ASP A 68 -7.61 7.41 -16.96
CA ASP A 68 -8.93 8.02 -16.74
C ASP A 68 -9.87 7.23 -15.82
N ILE A 69 -9.58 5.94 -15.57
CA ILE A 69 -10.36 5.09 -14.64
C ILE A 69 -9.50 4.48 -13.53
N ARG A 70 -8.20 4.81 -13.47
CA ARG A 70 -7.26 4.20 -12.53
C ARG A 70 -7.60 4.55 -11.09
N PHE A 71 -7.71 5.84 -10.80
CA PHE A 71 -8.06 6.33 -9.46
C PHE A 71 -9.40 5.76 -8.98
N SER A 72 -10.46 5.87 -9.79
CA SER A 72 -11.80 5.39 -9.41
C SER A 72 -11.86 3.88 -9.19
N SER A 73 -11.07 3.09 -9.93
CA SER A 73 -10.96 1.65 -9.73
C SER A 73 -10.23 1.31 -8.44
N LEU A 74 -9.09 1.97 -8.16
CA LEU A 74 -8.35 1.76 -6.90
C LEU A 74 -9.18 2.16 -5.69
N LEU A 75 -9.85 3.31 -5.75
CA LEU A 75 -10.74 3.80 -4.71
C LEU A 75 -11.86 2.81 -4.42
N LYS A 76 -12.52 2.28 -5.45
CA LYS A 76 -13.55 1.23 -5.29
C LYS A 76 -13.02 -0.01 -4.55
N GLY A 77 -11.77 -0.42 -4.82
CA GLY A 77 -11.14 -1.50 -4.08
C GLY A 77 -10.78 -1.14 -2.64
N LEU A 78 -10.35 0.10 -2.36
CA LEU A 78 -10.12 0.61 -0.99
C LEU A 78 -11.41 0.70 -0.16
N GLU A 79 -12.53 0.91 -0.83
CA GLU A 79 -13.87 0.95 -0.22
C GLU A 79 -14.50 -0.43 -0.05
N GLU A 80 -13.89 -1.48 -0.61
CA GLU A 80 -14.43 -2.83 -0.52
C GLU A 80 -14.44 -3.33 0.94
N ARG A 81 -15.55 -3.97 1.32
CA ARG A 81 -15.75 -4.53 2.66
C ARG A 81 -16.15 -6.00 2.61
N ASP A 82 -16.76 -6.45 1.52
CA ASP A 82 -17.21 -7.83 1.37
C ASP A 82 -16.09 -8.74 0.84
N ASN A 83 -15.23 -8.18 -0.02
CA ASN A 83 -14.05 -8.88 -0.54
C ASN A 83 -12.75 -8.20 -0.11
N LEU A 84 -12.27 -8.57 1.07
CA LEU A 84 -11.02 -8.05 1.64
C LEU A 84 -9.78 -8.29 0.75
N TYR A 85 -9.85 -9.19 -0.23
CA TYR A 85 -8.77 -9.39 -1.18
C TYR A 85 -8.65 -8.23 -2.19
N TYR A 86 -9.76 -7.58 -2.56
CA TYR A 86 -9.71 -6.35 -3.37
C TYR A 86 -9.09 -5.20 -2.58
N LEU A 87 -9.45 -5.07 -1.31
CA LEU A 87 -8.83 -4.09 -0.42
C LEU A 87 -7.30 -4.31 -0.34
N LEU A 88 -6.88 -5.55 -0.11
CA LEU A 88 -5.47 -5.92 -0.09
C LEU A 88 -4.77 -5.60 -1.41
N ALA A 89 -5.39 -5.95 -2.54
CA ALA A 89 -4.84 -5.71 -3.87
C ALA A 89 -4.69 -4.21 -4.15
N SER A 90 -5.71 -3.39 -3.84
CA SER A 90 -5.63 -1.93 -3.96
C SER A 90 -4.55 -1.33 -3.07
N ILE A 91 -4.46 -1.75 -1.81
CA ILE A 91 -3.42 -1.27 -0.88
C ILE A 91 -2.03 -1.59 -1.43
N ALA A 92 -1.80 -2.82 -1.88
CA ALA A 92 -0.50 -3.21 -2.39
C ALA A 92 -0.16 -2.53 -3.72
N GLY A 93 -1.14 -2.40 -4.63
CA GLY A 93 -0.94 -1.79 -5.94
C GLY A 93 -0.62 -0.30 -5.89
N LEU A 94 -1.05 0.41 -4.86
CA LEU A 94 -0.75 1.83 -4.65
C LEU A 94 0.71 2.11 -4.29
N GLN A 95 1.49 1.09 -3.92
CA GLN A 95 2.86 1.30 -3.46
C GLN A 95 3.74 1.87 -4.60
N GLY A 96 4.31 3.06 -4.37
CA GLY A 96 5.21 3.72 -5.32
C GLY A 96 4.50 4.42 -6.50
N MET A 97 3.22 4.76 -6.33
CA MET A 97 2.39 5.42 -7.34
C MET A 97 1.96 6.84 -6.96
N GLU A 98 2.46 7.37 -5.85
CA GLU A 98 2.08 8.68 -5.33
C GLU A 98 2.15 9.78 -6.41
N GLU A 99 3.17 9.78 -7.26
CA GLU A 99 3.35 10.76 -8.33
C GLU A 99 2.33 10.66 -9.48
N GLU A 100 1.55 9.58 -9.55
CA GLU A 100 0.51 9.38 -10.57
C GLU A 100 -0.83 10.06 -10.23
N PHE A 101 -0.99 10.57 -9.01
CA PHE A 101 -2.27 11.09 -8.49
C PHE A 101 -2.22 12.60 -8.22
N SER A 102 -3.38 13.26 -8.36
CA SER A 102 -3.52 14.65 -7.93
C SER A 102 -3.43 14.79 -6.41
N GLU A 103 -3.17 16.00 -5.90
CA GLU A 103 -3.13 16.24 -4.45
C GLU A 103 -4.47 15.91 -3.76
N GLU A 104 -5.59 16.18 -4.43
CA GLU A 104 -6.92 15.81 -3.92
C GLU A 104 -7.09 14.29 -3.84
N GLU A 105 -6.63 13.56 -4.87
CA GLU A 105 -6.68 12.09 -4.91
C GLU A 105 -5.77 11.47 -3.85
N LYS A 106 -4.55 12.02 -3.65
CA LYS A 106 -3.62 11.61 -2.59
C LYS A 106 -4.23 11.74 -1.21
N ILE A 107 -4.94 12.84 -0.94
CA ILE A 107 -5.64 13.04 0.35
C ILE A 107 -6.69 11.95 0.57
N ILE A 108 -7.50 11.65 -0.45
CA ILE A 108 -8.53 10.59 -0.36
C ILE A 108 -7.87 9.23 -0.11
N ILE A 109 -6.86 8.86 -0.90
CA ILE A 109 -6.12 7.60 -0.75
C ILE A 109 -5.53 7.49 0.66
N LYS A 110 -4.87 8.54 1.14
CA LYS A 110 -4.29 8.59 2.49
C LYS A 110 -5.35 8.29 3.55
N GLU A 111 -6.50 8.95 3.51
CA GLU A 111 -7.56 8.70 4.50
C GLU A 111 -8.09 7.26 4.46
N HIS A 112 -8.20 6.65 3.28
CA HIS A 112 -8.55 5.23 3.16
C HIS A 112 -7.48 4.30 3.71
N LEU A 113 -6.18 4.59 3.47
CA LEU A 113 -5.08 3.81 4.03
C LEU A 113 -5.01 3.93 5.55
N ILE A 114 -5.25 5.13 6.10
CA ILE A 114 -5.34 5.31 7.55
C ILE A 114 -6.53 4.54 8.12
N SER A 115 -7.70 4.63 7.47
CA SER A 115 -8.87 3.85 7.89
C SER A 115 -8.57 2.35 7.89
N ALA A 116 -7.84 1.83 6.88
CA ALA A 116 -7.41 0.44 6.84
C ALA A 116 -6.51 0.07 8.03
N LEU A 117 -5.58 0.95 8.44
CA LEU A 117 -4.77 0.75 9.64
C LEU A 117 -5.59 0.74 10.93
N GLU A 118 -6.68 1.49 10.99
CA GLU A 118 -7.54 1.59 12.18
C GLU A 118 -8.47 0.39 12.34
N ILE A 119 -8.99 -0.16 11.24
CA ILE A 119 -10.10 -1.13 11.27
C ILE A 119 -9.69 -2.56 10.90
N THR A 120 -8.48 -2.77 10.36
CA THR A 120 -8.02 -4.08 9.91
C THR A 120 -6.86 -4.61 10.75
N GLY A 121 -6.49 -5.86 10.50
CA GLY A 121 -5.30 -6.47 11.06
C GLY A 121 -4.66 -7.47 10.10
N GLY A 122 -3.64 -8.17 10.56
CA GLY A 122 -2.78 -9.07 9.82
C GLY A 122 -2.20 -8.42 8.57
N VAL A 123 -2.30 -9.14 7.45
CA VAL A 123 -1.68 -8.72 6.18
C VAL A 123 -2.20 -7.38 5.67
N LEU A 124 -3.47 -7.03 5.94
CA LEU A 124 -4.05 -5.76 5.48
C LEU A 124 -3.41 -4.56 6.17
N ALA A 125 -3.37 -4.56 7.51
CA ALA A 125 -2.76 -3.49 8.29
C ALA A 125 -1.25 -3.43 8.01
N ALA A 126 -0.58 -4.57 7.96
CA ALA A 126 0.84 -4.64 7.62
C ALA A 126 1.13 -4.05 6.23
N ARG A 127 0.32 -4.35 5.20
CA ARG A 127 0.50 -3.76 3.87
C ARG A 127 0.13 -2.29 3.81
N ALA A 128 -0.94 -1.88 4.48
CA ALA A 128 -1.30 -0.46 4.57
C ALA A 128 -0.17 0.36 5.20
N SER A 129 0.51 -0.17 6.21
CA SER A 129 1.58 0.54 6.93
C SER A 129 2.83 0.81 6.08
N VAL A 130 3.08 0.01 5.04
CA VAL A 130 4.18 0.27 4.09
C VAL A 130 3.70 1.18 2.97
N THR A 131 2.51 0.93 2.41
CA THR A 131 1.98 1.71 1.29
C THR A 131 1.75 3.17 1.69
N ILE A 132 1.23 3.42 2.89
CA ILE A 132 0.85 4.78 3.32
C ILE A 132 2.03 5.74 3.33
N VAL A 133 3.27 5.26 3.53
CA VAL A 133 4.48 6.08 3.61
C VAL A 133 4.65 7.02 2.41
N GLY A 134 4.34 6.56 1.19
CA GLY A 134 4.41 7.39 -0.02
C GLY A 134 3.37 8.52 -0.08
N PHE A 135 2.34 8.48 0.77
CA PHE A 135 1.26 9.46 0.82
C PHE A 135 1.34 10.38 2.05
N LEU A 136 2.24 10.13 2.99
CA LEU A 136 2.38 10.91 4.21
C LEU A 136 3.24 12.16 3.99
N SER A 137 2.91 13.21 4.74
CA SER A 137 3.71 14.42 4.87
C SER A 137 4.14 14.62 6.33
N ILE A 138 5.09 15.51 6.58
CA ILE A 138 5.47 15.88 7.97
C ILE A 138 4.27 16.34 8.81
N GLY A 139 3.25 16.94 8.17
CA GLY A 139 2.01 17.36 8.84
C GLY A 139 1.19 16.19 9.40
N ASP A 140 1.43 14.97 8.95
CA ASP A 140 0.73 13.77 9.39
C ASP A 140 1.39 13.10 10.63
N ALA A 141 2.57 13.57 11.06
CA ALA A 141 3.37 12.97 12.13
C ALA A 141 2.58 12.74 13.43
N ASN A 142 1.82 13.74 13.89
CA ASN A 142 1.00 13.63 15.10
C ASN A 142 -0.06 12.52 15.01
N ARG A 143 -0.63 12.29 13.82
CA ARG A 143 -1.58 11.19 13.62
C ARG A 143 -0.86 9.86 13.59
N MET A 144 0.32 9.81 12.98
CA MET A 144 1.12 8.59 12.86
C MET A 144 1.66 8.11 14.20
N PHE A 145 2.02 9.01 15.13
CA PHE A 145 2.42 8.61 16.48
C PHE A 145 1.40 7.69 17.19
N LYS A 146 0.10 7.87 16.94
CA LYS A 146 -0.96 7.03 17.52
C LYS A 146 -0.85 5.55 17.13
N PHE A 147 -0.28 5.25 15.96
CA PHE A 147 -0.06 3.88 15.49
C PHE A 147 1.16 3.21 16.13
N LEU A 148 1.96 3.93 16.92
CA LEU A 148 3.01 3.29 17.74
C LEU A 148 2.43 2.40 18.84
N SER A 149 1.16 2.57 19.19
CA SER A 149 0.39 1.67 20.07
C SER A 149 -0.41 0.60 19.32
N HIS A 150 -0.23 0.46 17.99
CA HIS A 150 -0.96 -0.54 17.21
C HIS A 150 -0.63 -1.97 17.71
N PRO A 151 -1.60 -2.90 17.77
CA PRO A 151 -1.38 -4.26 18.27
C PRO A 151 -0.31 -5.03 17.48
N GLU A 152 -0.19 -4.76 16.18
CA GLU A 152 0.76 -5.45 15.31
C GLU A 152 2.12 -4.76 15.25
N GLU A 153 3.16 -5.55 15.52
CA GLU A 153 4.54 -5.10 15.52
C GLU A 153 5.01 -4.54 14.17
N VAL A 154 4.61 -5.18 13.06
CA VAL A 154 4.97 -4.72 11.72
C VAL A 154 4.47 -3.30 11.46
N VAL A 155 3.22 -3.01 11.86
CA VAL A 155 2.66 -1.65 11.74
C VAL A 155 3.44 -0.67 12.60
N ARG A 156 3.69 -1.00 13.88
CA ARG A 156 4.47 -0.12 14.77
C ARG A 156 5.85 0.20 14.19
N LEU A 157 6.54 -0.80 13.66
CA LEU A 157 7.88 -0.65 13.09
C LEU A 157 7.88 0.20 11.82
N ASN A 158 6.95 -0.04 10.90
CA ASN A 158 6.86 0.74 9.65
C ASN A 158 6.52 2.20 9.91
N ILE A 159 5.60 2.46 10.84
CA ILE A 159 5.25 3.82 11.24
C ILE A 159 6.40 4.50 11.98
N LEU A 160 7.08 3.78 12.89
CA LEU A 160 8.26 4.31 13.57
C LEU A 160 9.38 4.66 12.59
N SER A 161 9.66 3.77 11.64
CA SER A 161 10.65 3.98 10.58
C SER A 161 10.39 5.29 9.85
N TRP A 162 9.15 5.50 9.40
CA TRP A 162 8.77 6.73 8.71
C TRP A 162 8.88 7.97 9.61
N LEU A 163 8.47 7.89 10.87
CA LEU A 163 8.58 8.99 11.84
C LEU A 163 10.04 9.39 12.07
N ILE A 164 10.94 8.42 12.22
CA ILE A 164 12.38 8.66 12.42
C ILE A 164 12.95 9.35 11.19
N GLU A 165 12.73 8.82 9.99
CA GLU A 165 13.24 9.40 8.74
C GLU A 165 12.67 10.79 8.46
N THR A 166 11.38 11.01 8.71
CA THR A 166 10.71 12.29 8.42
C THR A 166 11.12 13.39 9.39
N LEU A 167 11.43 13.03 10.64
CA LEU A 167 11.76 13.97 11.71
C LEU A 167 13.25 13.97 12.06
N GLU A 168 14.11 13.33 11.26
CA GLU A 168 15.55 13.17 11.57
C GLU A 168 16.31 14.50 11.72
N GLU A 169 15.80 15.57 11.11
CA GLU A 169 16.38 16.92 11.20
C GLU A 169 15.88 17.70 12.43
N THR A 170 14.98 17.11 13.23
CA THR A 170 14.52 17.67 14.51
C THR A 170 15.38 17.18 15.67
N ASP A 171 15.53 18.01 16.71
CA ASP A 171 16.16 17.58 17.95
C ASP A 171 15.26 16.64 18.77
N VAL A 172 15.89 15.89 19.68
CA VAL A 172 15.22 14.87 20.51
C VAL A 172 14.13 15.49 21.39
N GLU A 173 14.35 16.71 21.87
CA GLU A 173 13.39 17.45 22.69
C GLU A 173 12.12 17.79 21.90
N THR A 174 12.27 18.26 20.66
CA THR A 174 11.18 18.57 19.74
C THR A 174 10.40 17.31 19.39
N PHE A 175 11.10 16.23 19.02
CA PHE A 175 10.48 14.93 18.76
C PHE A 175 9.68 14.41 19.96
N ALA A 176 10.26 14.49 21.16
CA ALA A 176 9.60 14.06 22.40
C ALA A 176 8.35 14.88 22.71
N LEU A 177 8.37 16.20 22.49
CA LEU A 177 7.20 17.07 22.66
C LEU A 177 6.06 16.70 21.70
N MET A 178 6.38 16.44 20.43
CA MET A 178 5.38 16.00 19.44
C MET A 178 4.75 14.66 19.85
N LEU A 179 5.58 13.70 20.26
CA LEU A 179 5.13 12.39 20.71
C LEU A 179 4.25 12.46 21.98
N GLN A 180 4.63 13.26 22.97
CA GLN A 180 3.85 13.48 24.20
C GLN A 180 2.47 14.07 23.90
N SER A 181 2.36 14.92 22.88
CA SER A 181 1.09 15.52 22.47
C SER A 181 0.14 14.54 21.75
N SER A 182 0.60 13.33 21.44
CA SER A 182 -0.10 12.35 20.60
C SER A 182 -0.85 11.25 21.37
N GLU A 183 -0.99 11.37 22.70
CA GLU A 183 -1.72 10.44 23.58
C GLU A 183 -1.20 8.98 23.58
N VAL A 184 0.06 8.78 23.22
CA VAL A 184 0.73 7.47 23.22
C VAL A 184 1.06 7.03 24.67
N PRO A 185 0.96 5.75 25.05
CA PRO A 185 1.36 5.26 26.39
C PRO A 185 2.82 5.60 26.76
N GLU A 186 3.07 5.96 28.03
CA GLU A 186 4.39 6.45 28.50
C GLU A 186 5.55 5.47 28.24
N ASP A 187 5.30 4.17 28.35
CA ASP A 187 6.29 3.12 28.07
C ASP A 187 6.69 3.10 26.59
N ILE A 188 5.70 3.24 25.69
CA ILE A 188 5.94 3.36 24.24
C ILE A 188 6.64 4.68 23.93
N GLN A 189 6.29 5.77 24.63
CA GLN A 189 6.97 7.05 24.43
C GLN A 189 8.47 6.95 24.76
N ALA A 190 8.81 6.35 25.90
CA ALA A 190 10.19 6.20 26.34
C ALA A 190 11.02 5.35 25.35
N ASP A 191 10.48 4.21 24.90
CA ASP A 191 11.13 3.35 23.90
C ASP A 191 11.32 4.07 22.55
N THR A 192 10.32 4.81 22.10
CA THR A 192 10.35 5.55 20.83
C THR A 192 11.41 6.66 20.85
N ILE A 193 11.48 7.42 21.95
CA ILE A 193 12.49 8.49 22.12
C ILE A 193 13.90 7.90 22.14
N GLU A 194 14.09 6.76 22.80
CA GLU A 194 15.40 6.10 22.82
C GLU A 194 15.82 5.62 21.43
N LYS A 195 14.89 5.04 20.65
CA LYS A 195 15.17 4.64 19.26
C LYS A 195 15.51 5.82 18.36
N PHE A 196 14.81 6.94 18.50
CA PHE A 196 15.13 8.17 17.76
C PHE A 196 16.52 8.71 18.14
N ARG A 197 16.86 8.73 19.44
CA ARG A 197 18.20 9.12 19.92
C ARG A 197 19.30 8.19 19.39
N GLU A 198 19.05 6.88 19.42
CA GLU A 198 19.99 5.89 18.90
C GLU A 198 20.23 6.08 17.41
N HIS A 199 19.16 6.35 16.63
CA HIS A 199 19.24 6.65 15.21
C HIS A 199 20.15 7.86 14.93
N LEU A 200 19.93 8.99 15.61
CA LEU A 200 20.76 10.19 15.44
C LEU A 200 22.23 9.92 15.77
N ARG A 201 22.50 9.19 16.85
CA ARG A 201 23.87 8.79 17.22
C ARG A 201 24.52 7.93 16.14
N LYS A 202 23.80 6.94 15.61
CA LYS A 202 24.29 6.07 14.52
C LYS A 202 24.59 6.88 13.26
N LYS A 203 23.68 7.79 12.87
CA LYS A 203 23.85 8.71 11.74
C LYS A 203 25.12 9.56 11.89
N GLU A 204 25.35 10.15 13.06
CA GLU A 204 26.58 10.92 13.36
C GLU A 204 27.85 10.08 13.26
N SER A 205 27.80 8.83 13.72
CA SER A 205 28.94 7.90 13.67
C SER A 205 29.15 7.21 12.32
N GLY A 206 28.22 7.37 11.36
CA GLY A 206 28.23 6.66 10.08
C GLY A 206 27.90 5.15 10.19
N GLU A 207 27.29 4.72 11.30
CA GLU A 207 26.83 3.35 11.50
C GLU A 207 25.51 3.09 10.75
N THR A 208 25.33 1.87 10.25
CA THR A 208 24.06 1.46 9.64
C THR A 208 23.00 1.31 10.71
N ASP A 209 21.86 1.97 10.51
CA ASP A 209 20.70 1.82 11.37
C ASP A 209 19.60 1.01 10.67
N PHE A 210 19.19 -0.09 11.29
CA PHE A 210 18.15 -0.97 10.75
C PHE A 210 16.75 -0.60 11.23
N SER A 211 16.61 0.32 12.20
CA SER A 211 15.28 0.79 12.67
C SER A 211 14.51 1.60 11.64
N THR A 212 15.17 2.06 10.57
CA THR A 212 14.54 2.77 9.45
C THR A 212 14.22 1.85 8.26
N MET A 213 14.36 0.53 8.42
CA MET A 213 13.99 -0.40 7.34
C MET A 213 12.55 -0.87 7.51
N PRO A 214 11.66 -0.60 6.53
CA PRO A 214 10.28 -1.09 6.59
C PRO A 214 10.25 -2.62 6.45
N LEU A 215 9.37 -3.24 7.22
CA LEU A 215 9.05 -4.66 7.16
C LEU A 215 7.88 -4.93 6.21
N TYR A 216 8.14 -5.83 5.26
CA TYR A 216 7.17 -6.27 4.27
C TYR A 216 6.46 -7.54 4.72
N ALA A 217 5.13 -7.51 4.75
CA ALA A 217 4.32 -8.71 4.99
C ALA A 217 4.16 -9.56 3.71
N TYR A 218 4.14 -10.87 3.88
CA TYR A 218 3.74 -11.79 2.81
C TYR A 218 2.29 -11.49 2.37
N ILE A 219 2.07 -11.38 1.05
CA ILE A 219 0.72 -11.26 0.47
C ILE A 219 0.28 -12.66 0.06
N PRO A 220 -0.83 -13.19 0.59
CA PRO A 220 -1.35 -14.49 0.18
C PRO A 220 -1.93 -14.44 -1.23
N ASN A 221 -1.91 -15.58 -1.92
CA ASN A 221 -2.69 -15.78 -3.14
C ASN A 221 -4.20 -15.77 -2.83
N LEU A 222 -5.05 -15.39 -3.79
CA LEU A 222 -6.51 -15.37 -3.60
C LEU A 222 -7.03 -16.73 -3.11
N ASN A 223 -6.55 -17.81 -3.72
CA ASN A 223 -6.93 -19.17 -3.39
C ASN A 223 -6.53 -19.60 -1.97
N GLU A 224 -5.54 -18.97 -1.36
CA GLU A 224 -5.16 -19.22 0.04
C GLU A 224 -6.10 -18.53 1.02
N VAL A 225 -6.59 -17.33 0.66
CA VAL A 225 -7.59 -16.59 1.44
C VAL A 225 -8.93 -17.31 1.39
N LEU A 226 -9.38 -17.72 0.19
CA LEU A 226 -10.66 -18.42 0.01
C LEU A 226 -10.71 -19.78 0.71
N LYS A 227 -9.59 -20.48 0.88
CA LYS A 227 -9.53 -21.76 1.62
C LYS A 227 -9.64 -21.60 3.13
N ARG A 228 -9.50 -20.37 3.66
CA ARG A 228 -9.53 -20.06 5.10
C ARG A 228 -10.86 -19.43 5.55
N ALA A 229 -11.73 -19.05 4.61
CA ALA A 229 -13.07 -18.52 4.85
C ALA A 229 -14.12 -19.64 4.92
#